data_AF-A0A9D6IU39-F1
#
_entry.id   AF-A0A9D6IU39-F1
#
_cell.length_a   1.000
_cell.length_b   1.000
_cell.length_c   1.000
_cell.angle_alpha   90.00
_cell.angle_beta   90.00
_cell.angle_gamma   90.00
#
_symmetry.space_group_name_H-M   'P 1'
#
loop_
_entity.id
_entity.type
_entity.pdbx_description
1 polymer ?
#
loop_
_entity_poly.entity_id
_entity_poly.type
_entity_poly.pdbx_seq_one_letter_code
_entity_poly.pdbx_strand_id
1 'polypeptide(L)'
;MLAKRRGIVDYLLSSSAPRLPRVDASSKPSARAGSLSVDFEDGYVVLVPEGKGFDAAVRLLWAKKDSSRARPLEPGKYRVRRYVLARTDGAGTEWNVWATGEGREVTVHEGKETRLDVDQDVSLKMRAERKGGRVAVQGSFAGDSGMGLSLVKGKARVVVGWRISSGESVLAKGECAYG
;
A
#
# COMPACT_ATOMS: atom_id res chain seq x y z
N MET A 1 3.61 -4.31 25.98
CA MET A 1 4.09 -4.02 24.61
C MET A 1 4.99 -5.10 24.01
N LEU A 2 5.82 -5.80 24.79
CA LEU A 2 6.73 -6.85 24.30
C LEU A 2 6.03 -8.09 23.68
N ALA A 3 4.87 -8.49 24.19
CA ALA A 3 4.13 -9.66 23.69
C ALA A 3 3.63 -9.50 22.24
N LYS A 4 3.24 -8.29 21.83
CA LYS A 4 2.78 -8.03 20.45
C LYS A 4 3.92 -8.09 19.42
N ARG A 5 5.15 -7.72 19.81
CA ARG A 5 6.33 -7.84 18.93
C ARG A 5 6.74 -9.29 18.72
N ARG A 6 6.62 -10.13 19.76
CA ARG A 6 6.93 -11.56 19.68
C ARG A 6 5.97 -12.29 18.74
N GLY A 7 4.66 -12.00 18.78
CA GLY A 7 3.68 -12.60 17.87
C GLY A 7 3.90 -12.26 16.39
N ILE A 8 4.39 -11.05 16.06
CA ILE A 8 4.73 -10.67 14.68
C ILE A 8 5.99 -11.42 14.22
N VAL A 9 6.99 -11.54 15.09
CA VAL A 9 8.23 -12.27 14.80
C VAL A 9 7.96 -13.76 14.65
N ASP A 10 7.16 -14.36 15.52
CA ASP A 10 6.76 -15.77 15.44
C ASP A 10 5.93 -16.06 14.19
N TYR A 11 5.06 -15.13 13.77
CA TYR A 11 4.31 -15.23 12.50
C TYR A 11 5.24 -15.19 11.28
N LEU A 12 6.24 -14.30 11.29
CA LEU A 12 7.23 -14.18 10.20
C LEU A 12 8.22 -15.36 10.15
N LEU A 13 8.48 -16.01 11.28
CA LEU A 13 9.40 -17.14 11.41
C LEU A 13 8.71 -18.51 11.29
N SER A 14 7.39 -18.57 11.46
CA SER A 14 6.64 -19.81 11.21
C SER A 14 6.69 -20.12 9.72
N SER A 15 7.25 -21.28 9.38
CA SER A 15 7.46 -21.81 8.03
C SER A 15 6.17 -22.12 7.23
N SER A 16 5.04 -21.56 7.68
CA SER A 16 3.69 -21.68 7.14
C SER A 16 3.12 -20.30 6.81
N ALA A 17 3.94 -19.40 6.25
CA ALA A 17 3.40 -18.28 5.50
C ALA A 17 2.52 -18.86 4.39
N PRO A 18 1.21 -18.54 4.33
CA PRO A 18 0.34 -19.05 3.29
C PRO A 18 0.99 -18.71 1.95
N ARG A 19 1.27 -19.74 1.15
CA ARG A 19 1.76 -19.56 -0.22
C ARG A 19 0.63 -18.90 -0.99
N LEU A 20 0.68 -17.57 -1.04
CA LEU A 20 -0.27 -16.78 -1.79
C LEU A 20 -0.28 -17.31 -3.23
N PRO A 21 -1.45 -17.71 -3.77
CA PRO A 21 -1.60 -18.02 -5.16
C PRO A 21 -0.92 -16.95 -6.01
N ARG A 22 0.11 -17.35 -6.76
CA ARG A 22 0.65 -16.50 -7.83
C ARG A 22 -0.35 -16.57 -8.96
N VAL A 23 -1.00 -15.46 -9.26
CA VAL A 23 -1.68 -15.30 -10.54
C VAL A 23 -0.61 -14.92 -11.56
N ASP A 24 -0.52 -15.69 -12.63
CA ASP A 24 0.47 -15.50 -13.70
C ASP A 24 0.35 -14.11 -14.34
N ALA A 25 1.47 -13.65 -14.92
CA ALA A 25 1.54 -12.39 -15.62
C ALA A 25 0.57 -12.35 -16.82
N SER A 26 -0.26 -11.31 -16.86
CA SER A 26 -1.03 -10.84 -18.01
C SER A 26 -1.75 -11.93 -18.82
N SER A 27 -2.93 -12.36 -18.36
CA SER A 27 -3.96 -12.90 -19.28
C SER A 27 -4.92 -11.78 -19.69
N LYS A 28 -5.23 -11.69 -20.99
CA LYS A 28 -6.25 -10.74 -21.50
C LYS A 28 -7.60 -11.07 -20.84
N PRO A 29 -8.45 -10.05 -20.54
CA PRO A 29 -9.80 -10.30 -20.02
C PRO A 29 -10.55 -11.27 -20.93
N SER A 30 -11.20 -12.27 -20.35
CA SER A 30 -12.04 -13.23 -21.07
C SER A 30 -13.51 -12.95 -20.78
N ALA A 31 -14.41 -13.40 -21.66
CA ALA A 31 -15.86 -13.15 -21.55
C ALA A 31 -16.51 -13.72 -20.27
N ARG A 32 -15.79 -14.52 -19.48
CA ARG A 32 -16.26 -15.10 -18.20
C ARG A 32 -15.62 -14.46 -16.96
N ALA A 33 -14.82 -13.41 -17.16
CA ALA A 33 -14.09 -12.73 -16.10
C ALA A 33 -14.36 -11.22 -16.15
N GLY A 34 -14.27 -10.57 -14.99
CA GLY A 34 -14.02 -9.13 -14.97
C GLY A 34 -12.52 -8.86 -15.04
N SER A 35 -12.14 -7.59 -14.96
CA SER A 35 -10.75 -7.22 -14.75
C SER A 35 -10.62 -6.13 -13.70
N LEU A 36 -9.52 -6.14 -12.97
CA LEU A 36 -9.13 -5.09 -12.04
C LEU A 36 -7.92 -4.35 -12.61
N SER A 37 -8.00 -3.03 -12.66
CA SER A 37 -6.87 -2.16 -12.98
C SER A 37 -6.50 -1.26 -11.80
N VAL A 38 -5.24 -0.80 -11.79
CA VAL A 38 -4.68 0.09 -10.76
C VAL A 38 -4.03 1.32 -11.40
N ASP A 39 -3.90 2.39 -10.62
CA ASP A 39 -3.29 3.64 -11.06
C ASP A 39 -1.75 3.69 -10.93
N PHE A 40 -1.14 2.79 -10.15
CA PHE A 40 0.32 2.65 -10.07
C PHE A 40 0.94 1.80 -11.18
N GLU A 41 2.22 2.07 -11.47
CA GLU A 41 3.00 1.37 -12.51
C GLU A 41 3.61 0.06 -12.03
N ASP A 42 4.21 0.07 -10.84
CA ASP A 42 4.92 -1.06 -10.23
C ASP A 42 4.34 -1.32 -8.84
N GLY A 43 4.11 -2.59 -8.51
CA GLY A 43 3.56 -2.93 -7.20
C GLY A 43 2.68 -4.17 -7.19
N TYR A 44 1.96 -4.38 -6.11
CA TYR A 44 0.94 -5.43 -6.05
C TYR A 44 -0.21 -5.08 -5.12
N VAL A 45 -1.36 -5.71 -5.35
CA VAL A 45 -2.52 -5.72 -4.46
C VAL A 45 -2.80 -7.15 -4.02
N VAL A 46 -3.20 -7.31 -2.76
CA VAL A 46 -3.73 -8.57 -2.20
C VAL A 46 -5.20 -8.36 -1.89
N LEU A 47 -6.02 -9.19 -2.54
CA LEU A 47 -7.46 -9.21 -2.41
C LEU A 47 -7.88 -10.48 -1.69
N VAL A 48 -8.90 -10.40 -0.83
CA VAL A 48 -9.55 -11.57 -0.24
C VAL A 48 -11.01 -11.58 -0.69
N PRO A 49 -11.50 -12.67 -1.34
CA PRO A 49 -12.90 -12.77 -1.70
C PRO A 49 -13.81 -12.70 -0.45
N GLU A 50 -14.97 -12.08 -0.58
CA GLU A 50 -15.94 -12.00 0.52
C GLU A 50 -16.35 -13.39 1.02
N GLY A 51 -16.46 -13.54 2.34
CA GLY A 51 -16.80 -14.81 2.99
C GLY A 51 -15.69 -15.88 2.93
N LYS A 52 -14.50 -15.56 2.41
CA LYS A 52 -13.33 -16.45 2.39
C LYS A 52 -12.25 -15.96 3.37
N GLY A 53 -11.45 -16.91 3.84
CA GLY A 53 -10.25 -16.62 4.64
C GLY A 53 -9.08 -16.13 3.79
N PHE A 54 -8.00 -15.71 4.45
CA PHE A 54 -6.77 -15.25 3.78
C PHE A 54 -6.10 -16.34 2.92
N ASP A 55 -6.44 -17.62 3.13
CA ASP A 55 -5.97 -18.73 2.28
C ASP A 55 -6.48 -18.63 0.84
N ALA A 56 -7.59 -17.94 0.62
CA ALA A 56 -8.13 -17.66 -0.72
C ALA A 56 -7.63 -16.31 -1.28
N ALA A 57 -6.60 -15.71 -0.69
CA ALA A 57 -6.12 -14.41 -1.11
C ALA A 57 -5.56 -14.46 -2.54
N VAL A 58 -5.95 -13.50 -3.35
CA VAL A 58 -5.45 -13.31 -4.71
C VAL A 58 -4.45 -12.19 -4.71
N ARG A 59 -3.22 -12.46 -5.19
CA ARG A 59 -2.19 -11.43 -5.37
C ARG A 59 -2.08 -11.05 -6.84
N LEU A 60 -2.34 -9.78 -7.12
CA LEU A 60 -2.21 -9.19 -8.45
C LEU A 60 -0.96 -8.31 -8.49
N LEU A 61 -0.04 -8.59 -9.42
CA LEU A 61 1.25 -7.90 -9.57
C LEU A 61 1.24 -7.02 -10.82
N TRP A 62 1.78 -5.82 -10.69
CA TRP A 62 2.04 -4.88 -11.77
C TRP A 62 3.53 -4.56 -11.82
N ALA A 63 4.03 -4.49 -13.04
CA ALA A 63 5.38 -4.06 -13.32
C ALA A 63 5.38 -3.15 -14.55
N LYS A 64 6.25 -2.16 -14.58
CA LYS A 64 6.41 -1.16 -15.65
C LYS A 64 6.67 -1.77 -17.02
N LYS A 65 7.19 -3.00 -17.06
CA LYS A 65 7.44 -3.75 -18.30
C LYS A 65 6.17 -4.36 -18.90
N ASP A 66 5.08 -4.46 -18.14
CA ASP A 66 3.80 -4.96 -18.65
C ASP A 66 2.99 -3.83 -19.27
N SER A 67 2.59 -4.00 -20.53
CA SER A 67 1.77 -3.01 -21.25
C SER A 67 0.31 -2.95 -20.80
N SER A 68 -0.16 -3.97 -20.05
CA SER A 68 -1.53 -4.03 -19.53
C SER A 68 -1.54 -3.71 -18.04
N ARG A 69 -2.27 -2.66 -17.65
CA ARG A 69 -2.58 -2.36 -16.24
C ARG A 69 -3.83 -3.07 -15.74
N ALA A 70 -4.47 -3.90 -16.55
CA ALA A 70 -5.62 -4.71 -16.14
C ALA A 70 -5.18 -6.17 -15.87
N ARG A 71 -5.76 -6.77 -14.83
CA ARG A 71 -5.60 -8.18 -14.47
C ARG A 71 -6.97 -8.84 -14.40
N PRO A 72 -7.18 -10.01 -15.03
CA PRO A 72 -8.46 -10.68 -14.94
C PRO A 72 -8.70 -11.20 -13.54
N LEU A 73 -9.95 -11.15 -13.11
CA LEU A 73 -10.39 -11.63 -11.82
C LEU A 73 -11.81 -12.21 -11.94
N GLU A 74 -12.12 -13.23 -11.15
CA GLU A 74 -13.48 -13.75 -11.10
C GLU A 74 -14.46 -12.66 -10.64
N PRO A 75 -15.64 -12.52 -11.24
CA PRO A 75 -16.64 -11.59 -10.77
C PRO A 75 -17.03 -11.88 -9.32
N GLY A 76 -17.16 -10.82 -8.51
CA GLY A 76 -17.45 -10.97 -7.10
C GLY A 76 -17.02 -9.78 -6.26
N LYS A 77 -17.33 -9.85 -4.96
CA LYS A 77 -16.89 -8.88 -3.97
C LYS A 77 -15.58 -9.33 -3.34
N TYR A 78 -14.66 -8.39 -3.23
CA TYR A 78 -13.34 -8.59 -2.65
C TYR A 78 -13.04 -7.50 -1.64
N ARG A 79 -12.19 -7.81 -0.67
CA ARG A 79 -11.62 -6.85 0.27
C ARG A 79 -10.14 -6.68 -0.01
N VAL A 80 -9.70 -5.43 -0.15
CA VAL A 80 -8.27 -5.09 -0.26
C VAL A 80 -7.63 -5.27 1.10
N ARG A 81 -6.70 -6.22 1.26
CA ARG A 81 -6.03 -6.49 2.56
C ARG A 81 -4.62 -5.91 2.63
N ARG A 82 -3.98 -5.75 1.48
CA ARG A 82 -2.64 -5.21 1.37
C ARG A 82 -2.40 -4.64 -0.01
N TYR A 83 -1.64 -3.57 -0.09
CA TYR A 83 -1.01 -3.16 -1.33
C TYR A 83 0.42 -2.68 -1.10
N VAL A 84 1.23 -2.75 -2.15
CA VAL A 84 2.56 -2.18 -2.20
C VAL A 84 2.70 -1.41 -3.49
N LEU A 85 3.02 -0.13 -3.40
CA LEU A 85 3.40 0.73 -4.52
C LEU A 85 4.92 0.71 -4.56
N ALA A 86 5.51 0.46 -5.72
CA ALA A 86 6.96 0.49 -5.92
C ALA A 86 7.32 1.59 -6.91
N ARG A 87 8.44 2.27 -6.67
CA ARG A 87 9.01 3.23 -7.61
C ARG A 87 10.52 3.23 -7.52
N THR A 88 11.18 3.14 -8.66
CA THR A 88 12.64 3.30 -8.73
C THR A 88 12.96 4.77 -9.03
N ASP A 89 13.83 5.38 -8.22
CA ASP A 89 14.29 6.75 -8.47
C ASP A 89 15.41 6.80 -9.55
N GLY A 90 15.83 8.02 -9.91
CA GLY A 90 16.88 8.22 -10.92
C GLY A 90 18.25 7.66 -10.55
N ALA A 91 18.48 7.34 -9.27
CA ALA A 91 19.71 6.70 -8.79
C ALA A 91 19.60 5.16 -8.73
N GLY A 92 18.49 4.59 -9.22
CA GLY A 92 18.25 3.14 -9.19
C GLY A 92 17.80 2.62 -7.82
N THR A 93 17.43 3.49 -6.87
CA THR A 93 16.94 3.05 -5.57
C THR A 93 15.44 2.79 -5.62
N GLU A 94 15.03 1.60 -5.17
CA GLU A 94 13.63 1.24 -5.02
C GLU A 94 13.02 1.84 -3.73
N TRP A 95 11.90 2.52 -3.91
CA TRP A 95 11.05 3.05 -2.86
C TRP A 95 9.71 2.32 -2.89
N ASN A 96 9.25 1.88 -1.72
CA ASN A 96 7.99 1.19 -1.59
C ASN A 96 7.10 1.85 -0.54
N VAL A 97 5.81 1.98 -0.85
CA VAL A 97 4.76 2.33 0.12
C VAL A 97 3.92 1.09 0.37
N TRP A 98 3.85 0.64 1.62
CA TRP A 98 3.09 -0.54 2.03
C TRP A 98 1.85 -0.11 2.77
N ALA A 99 0.72 -0.74 2.46
CA ALA A 99 -0.53 -0.61 3.20
C ALA A 99 -1.01 -1.96 3.69
N THR A 100 -1.40 -2.05 4.95
CA THR A 100 -1.96 -3.28 5.57
C THR A 100 -3.06 -2.94 6.56
N GLY A 101 -4.13 -3.75 6.58
CA GLY A 101 -5.27 -3.51 7.47
C GLY A 101 -6.55 -4.21 7.01
N GLU A 102 -7.68 -3.65 7.42
CA GLU A 102 -9.02 -4.15 7.04
C GLU A 102 -9.41 -3.72 5.62
N GLY A 103 -9.09 -2.48 5.26
CA GLY A 103 -9.18 -1.93 3.90
C GLY A 103 -10.58 -1.81 3.35
N ARG A 104 -10.67 -1.36 2.09
CA ARG A 104 -11.94 -1.18 1.39
C ARG A 104 -12.41 -2.41 0.61
N GLU A 105 -13.71 -2.44 0.36
CA GLU A 105 -14.33 -3.40 -0.55
C GLU A 105 -14.22 -2.93 -2.01
N VAL A 106 -14.13 -3.89 -2.92
CA VAL A 106 -14.17 -3.68 -4.37
C VAL A 106 -15.03 -4.77 -5.00
N THR A 107 -15.89 -4.40 -5.94
CA THR A 107 -16.74 -5.34 -6.68
C THR A 107 -16.23 -5.44 -8.11
N VAL A 108 -15.93 -6.67 -8.53
CA VAL A 108 -15.57 -6.98 -9.92
C VAL A 108 -16.81 -7.53 -10.62
N HIS A 109 -17.15 -6.92 -11.76
CA HIS A 109 -18.29 -7.32 -12.58
C HIS A 109 -17.82 -8.05 -13.83
N GLU A 110 -18.61 -9.02 -14.28
CA GLU A 110 -18.36 -9.75 -15.52
C GLU A 110 -18.29 -8.79 -16.72
N GLY A 111 -17.29 -8.98 -17.58
CA GLY A 111 -17.11 -8.20 -18.81
C GLY A 111 -16.78 -6.71 -18.59
N LYS A 112 -16.54 -6.26 -17.35
CA LYS A 112 -16.19 -4.88 -17.02
C LYS A 112 -14.78 -4.79 -16.44
N GLU A 113 -14.15 -3.66 -16.71
CA GLU A 113 -12.95 -3.23 -15.99
C GLU A 113 -13.39 -2.44 -14.75
N THR A 114 -12.96 -2.89 -13.58
CA THR A 114 -13.07 -2.16 -12.33
C THR A 114 -11.72 -1.48 -12.06
N ARG A 115 -11.72 -0.17 -11.90
CA ARG A 115 -10.53 0.61 -11.55
C ARG A 115 -10.40 0.75 -10.04
N LEU A 116 -9.19 0.52 -9.53
CA LEU A 116 -8.81 0.72 -8.13
C LEU A 116 -7.77 1.85 -8.05
N ASP A 117 -8.21 3.04 -7.66
CA ASP A 117 -7.32 4.19 -7.46
C ASP A 117 -6.64 4.10 -6.08
N VAL A 118 -5.36 3.76 -6.04
CA VAL A 118 -4.59 3.55 -4.80
C VAL A 118 -3.62 4.70 -4.56
N ASP A 119 -2.91 5.15 -5.61
CA ASP A 119 -1.89 6.20 -5.49
C ASP A 119 -2.49 7.54 -5.06
N GLN A 120 -3.68 7.86 -5.56
CA GLN A 120 -4.35 9.12 -5.28
C GLN A 120 -4.82 9.25 -3.82
N ASP A 121 -5.02 8.12 -3.14
CA ASP A 121 -5.47 8.08 -1.74
C ASP A 121 -4.31 8.21 -0.74
N VAL A 122 -3.05 8.13 -1.21
CA VAL A 122 -1.87 8.28 -0.36
C VAL A 122 -1.38 9.73 -0.41
N SER A 123 -1.54 10.46 0.71
CA SER A 123 -1.00 11.83 0.80
C SER A 123 -0.38 12.14 2.15
N LEU A 124 0.72 12.89 2.14
CA LEU A 124 1.30 13.49 3.33
C LEU A 124 0.92 14.97 3.34
N LYS A 125 0.12 15.37 4.33
CA LYS A 125 -0.22 16.78 4.58
C LYS A 125 0.51 17.27 5.82
N MET A 126 1.23 18.37 5.68
CA MET A 126 1.92 19.03 6.79
C MET A 126 1.34 20.41 7.00
N ARG A 127 1.04 20.76 8.25
CA ARG A 127 0.62 22.09 8.67
C ARG A 127 1.53 22.56 9.80
N ALA A 128 1.99 23.80 9.69
CA ALA A 128 2.74 24.48 10.75
C ALA A 128 2.02 25.79 11.11
N GLU A 129 1.87 26.05 12.40
CA GLU A 129 1.17 27.21 12.95
C GLU A 129 1.98 27.82 14.09
N ARG A 130 2.14 29.15 14.11
CA ARG A 130 2.73 29.85 15.25
C ARG A 130 1.65 30.07 16.31
N LYS A 131 1.82 29.49 17.51
CA LYS A 131 0.88 29.63 18.63
C LYS A 131 1.63 29.95 19.92
N GLY A 132 1.37 31.12 20.50
CA GLY A 132 1.95 31.53 21.80
C GLY A 132 3.50 31.51 21.84
N GLY A 133 4.17 31.98 20.79
CA GLY A 133 5.64 31.97 20.71
C GLY A 133 6.27 30.61 20.39
N ARG A 134 5.47 29.55 20.20
CA ARG A 134 5.91 28.23 19.76
C ARG A 134 5.42 27.94 18.34
N VAL A 135 6.07 27.01 17.64
CA VAL A 135 5.56 26.47 16.37
C VAL A 135 4.92 25.11 16.65
N ALA A 136 3.62 25.00 16.40
CA ALA A 136 2.89 23.75 16.41
C ALA A 136 2.95 23.13 15.02
N VAL A 137 3.36 21.86 14.93
CA VAL A 137 3.44 21.11 13.67
C VAL A 137 2.51 19.93 13.73
N GLN A 138 1.65 19.82 12.73
CA GLN A 138 0.78 18.67 12.52
C GLN A 138 1.16 18.02 11.19
N GLY A 139 1.58 16.76 11.25
CA GLY A 139 1.69 15.90 10.09
C GLY A 139 0.50 14.93 10.06
N SER A 140 -0.21 14.89 8.95
CA SER A 140 -1.23 13.88 8.68
C SER A 140 -0.79 13.05 7.48
N PHE A 141 -0.63 11.76 7.71
CA PHE A 141 -0.50 10.79 6.63
C PHE A 141 -1.89 10.23 6.36
N ALA A 142 -2.43 10.51 5.17
CA ALA A 142 -3.71 9.98 4.72
C ALA A 142 -3.47 8.78 3.80
N GLY A 143 -4.30 7.76 4.00
CA GLY A 143 -4.38 6.53 3.23
C GLY A 143 -5.81 6.04 3.22
N ASP A 144 -6.02 4.83 2.71
CA ASP A 144 -7.26 4.09 2.91
C ASP A 144 -7.58 4.04 4.42
N SER A 145 -8.76 4.50 4.82
CA SER A 145 -9.16 4.67 6.23
C SER A 145 -9.15 3.36 7.03
N GLY A 146 -9.13 2.20 6.34
CA GLY A 146 -8.96 0.89 6.95
C GLY A 146 -7.52 0.36 6.96
N MET A 147 -6.52 1.14 6.56
CA MET A 147 -5.14 0.69 6.34
C MET A 147 -4.11 1.53 7.11
N GLY A 148 -3.19 0.86 7.79
CA GLY A 148 -1.94 1.47 8.25
C GLY A 148 -0.94 1.53 7.10
N LEU A 149 -0.18 2.63 7.01
CA LEU A 149 0.79 2.83 5.92
C LEU A 149 2.24 2.93 6.40
N SER A 150 3.17 2.43 5.59
CA SER A 150 4.61 2.43 5.85
C SER A 150 5.44 2.77 4.62
N LEU A 151 6.49 3.58 4.77
CA LEU A 151 7.47 3.85 3.72
C LEU A 151 8.71 2.96 3.90
N VAL A 152 9.19 2.38 2.81
CA VAL A 152 10.35 1.48 2.76
C VAL A 152 11.30 1.92 1.66
N LYS A 153 12.60 1.99 1.93
CA LYS A 153 13.67 2.26 0.97
C LYS A 153 14.55 1.02 0.87
N GLY A 154 14.63 0.40 -0.30
CA GLY A 154 15.19 -0.94 -0.45
C GLY A 154 14.48 -1.93 0.48
N LYS A 155 15.19 -2.43 1.50
CA LYS A 155 14.66 -3.37 2.50
C LYS A 155 14.41 -2.74 3.88
N ALA A 156 14.67 -1.45 4.05
CA ALA A 156 14.58 -0.78 5.34
C ALA A 156 13.33 0.09 5.42
N ARG A 157 12.55 -0.06 6.50
CA ARG A 157 11.49 0.90 6.83
C ARG A 157 12.15 2.25 7.08
N VAL A 158 11.75 3.26 6.32
CA VAL A 158 12.20 4.64 6.49
C VAL A 158 11.38 5.25 7.61
N VAL A 159 11.94 6.16 8.41
CA VAL A 159 11.16 7.04 9.27
C VAL A 159 10.91 8.35 8.54
N VAL A 160 9.65 8.73 8.37
CA VAL A 160 9.25 9.97 7.71
C VAL A 160 9.47 11.07 8.74
N GLY A 161 10.59 11.77 8.57
CA GLY A 161 10.90 12.96 9.35
C GLY A 161 10.25 14.20 8.75
N TRP A 162 10.02 15.20 9.58
CA TRP A 162 9.70 16.55 9.15
C TRP A 162 10.74 17.53 9.68
N ARG A 163 10.96 18.63 8.95
CA ARG A 163 11.80 19.75 9.39
C ARG A 163 11.17 21.08 9.01
N ILE A 164 11.34 22.08 9.86
CA ILE A 164 11.03 23.48 9.59
C ILE A 164 12.36 24.22 9.55
N SER A 165 12.57 25.01 8.49
CA SER A 165 13.80 25.77 8.27
C SER A 165 13.49 27.25 8.04
N SER A 166 14.46 28.11 8.36
CA SER A 166 14.50 29.52 8.00
C SER A 166 15.84 29.80 7.33
N GLY A 167 15.84 29.92 6.00
CA GLY A 167 17.05 29.83 5.20
C GLY A 167 17.73 28.48 5.40
N GLU A 168 19.02 28.51 5.73
CA GLU A 168 19.82 27.30 6.01
C GLU A 168 19.63 26.76 7.44
N SER A 169 19.06 27.56 8.34
CA SER A 169 18.89 27.17 9.75
C SER A 169 17.69 26.25 9.94
N VAL A 170 17.87 25.13 10.63
CA VAL A 170 16.79 24.24 11.05
C VAL A 170 16.19 24.74 12.36
N LEU A 171 14.93 25.20 12.31
CA LEU A 171 14.21 25.73 13.47
C LEU A 171 13.55 24.62 14.30
N ALA A 172 13.07 23.56 13.67
CA ALA A 172 12.46 22.42 14.33
C ALA A 172 12.52 21.16 13.46
N LYS A 173 12.45 19.97 14.08
CA LYS A 173 12.35 18.69 13.39
C LYS A 173 11.66 17.64 14.26
N GLY A 174 11.14 16.59 13.64
CA GLY A 174 10.55 15.45 14.33
C GLY A 174 10.28 14.28 13.39
N GLU A 175 9.63 13.25 13.92
CA GLU A 175 9.32 12.02 13.19
C GLU A 175 7.80 11.77 13.21
N CYS A 176 7.26 11.27 12.10
CA CYS A 176 5.90 10.79 12.02
C CYS A 176 5.82 9.37 12.59
N ALA A 177 4.98 9.17 13.60
CA ALA A 177 4.63 7.83 14.06
C ALA A 177 3.80 7.13 12.97
N TYR A 178 4.14 5.87 12.69
CA TYR A 178 3.41 5.05 11.73
C TYR A 178 2.32 4.20 12.39
N GLY A 179 1.35 3.76 11.58
CA GLY A 179 0.48 2.62 11.89
C GLY A 179 1.24 1.30 11.87
#